data_AF-A0A958T5T1-F1
#
_entry.id   AF-A0A958T5T1-F1
#
_cell.length_a   1.000
_cell.length_b   1.000
_cell.length_c   1.000
_cell.angle_alpha   90.00
_cell.angle_beta   90.00
_cell.angle_gamma   90.00
#
_symmetry.space_group_name_H-M   'P 1'
#
loop_
_entity.id
_entity.type
_entity.pdbx_description
1 polymer ?
#
loop_
_entity_poly.entity_id
_entity_poly.type
_entity_poly.pdbx_seq_one_letter_code
_entity_poly.pdbx_strand_id
1 'polypeptide(L)'
;VAGAAVQKFMTKLADEQEVLMNLADMMIEGYVAESVVLRVEKLVGIKGEAACQHEIDMARIFLHNAMESIATSGREAIYAFAEGDEMRMMLMGLKRFTKEEPFNVKEARRRVANYVIEKNEYPFVK
;
A
#
# COMPACT_ATOMS: atom_id res chain seq x y z
N VAL A 1 -3.41 -4.46 -13.57
CA VAL A 1 -3.01 -3.24 -14.31
C VAL A 1 -1.82 -3.53 -15.22
N ALA A 2 -0.65 -3.91 -14.69
CA ALA A 2 0.55 -4.20 -15.48
C ALA A 2 0.32 -5.12 -16.69
N GLY A 3 -0.36 -6.25 -16.51
CA GLY A 3 -0.65 -7.17 -17.63
C GLY A 3 -1.47 -6.54 -18.76
N ALA A 4 -2.43 -5.66 -18.43
CA ALA A 4 -3.22 -4.94 -19.43
C ALA A 4 -2.40 -3.86 -20.14
N ALA A 5 -1.51 -3.15 -19.42
CA ALA A 5 -0.57 -2.21 -20.02
C ALA A 5 0.37 -2.90 -21.02
N VAL A 6 0.91 -4.09 -20.66
CA VAL A 6 1.71 -4.91 -21.58
C VAL A 6 0.90 -5.32 -22.81
N GLN A 7 -0.35 -5.76 -22.63
CA GLN A 7 -1.22 -6.12 -23.77
C GLN A 7 -1.52 -4.93 -24.69
N LYS A 8 -1.65 -3.72 -24.13
CA LYS A 8 -1.96 -2.51 -24.90
C LYS A 8 -0.76 -1.97 -25.67
N PHE A 9 0.38 -1.83 -25.01
CA PHE A 9 1.56 -1.19 -25.59
C PHE A 9 2.55 -2.18 -26.20
N MET A 10 2.51 -3.45 -25.80
CA MET A 10 3.38 -4.52 -26.28
C MET A 10 4.85 -4.10 -26.22
N THR A 11 5.56 -4.12 -27.35
CA THR A 11 6.97 -3.73 -27.43
C THR A 11 7.24 -2.26 -27.18
N LYS A 12 6.21 -1.40 -27.21
CA LYS A 12 6.31 0.06 -26.96
C LYS A 12 6.14 0.44 -25.49
N LEU A 13 5.86 -0.51 -24.58
CA LEU A 13 5.67 -0.20 -23.17
C LEU A 13 6.88 0.53 -22.55
N ALA A 14 8.09 0.26 -23.04
CA ALA A 14 9.31 0.92 -22.59
C ALA A 14 9.34 2.43 -22.88
N ASP A 15 8.53 2.92 -23.83
CA ASP A 15 8.44 4.34 -24.16
C ASP A 15 7.41 5.06 -23.26
N GLU A 16 6.50 4.32 -22.62
CA GLU A 16 5.43 4.82 -21.74
C GLU A 16 5.91 4.93 -20.29
N GLN A 17 6.89 5.82 -20.07
CA GLN A 17 7.60 5.95 -18.78
C GLN A 17 6.65 6.29 -17.62
N GLU A 18 5.65 7.13 -17.83
CA GLU A 18 4.67 7.53 -16.82
C GLU A 18 3.78 6.36 -16.39
N VAL A 19 3.46 5.45 -17.33
CA VAL A 19 2.75 4.20 -17.00
C VAL A 19 3.67 3.28 -16.20
N LEU A 20 4.94 3.14 -16.61
CA LEU A 20 5.93 2.34 -15.89
C LEU A 20 6.19 2.85 -14.47
N MET A 21 6.28 4.17 -14.28
CA MET A 21 6.43 4.79 -12.96
C MET A 21 5.24 4.46 -12.06
N ASN A 22 4.01 4.60 -12.55
CA ASN A 22 2.82 4.22 -11.80
C ASN A 22 2.81 2.73 -11.42
N LEU A 23 3.23 1.85 -12.33
CA LEU A 23 3.36 0.43 -12.03
C LEU A 23 4.46 0.16 -11.00
N ALA A 24 5.59 0.87 -11.09
CA ALA A 24 6.68 0.75 -10.14
C ALA A 24 6.26 1.21 -8.74
N ASP A 25 5.56 2.33 -8.61
CA ASP A 25 5.03 2.82 -7.34
C ASP A 25 4.09 1.80 -6.69
N MET A 26 3.17 1.21 -7.48
CA MET A 26 2.31 0.14 -6.98
C MET A 26 3.10 -1.08 -6.46
N MET A 27 4.19 -1.46 -7.14
CA MET A 27 5.04 -2.58 -6.74
C MET A 27 5.86 -2.25 -5.47
N ILE A 28 6.39 -1.04 -5.37
CA ILE A 28 7.14 -0.58 -4.20
C ILE A 28 6.23 -0.59 -2.97
N GLU A 29 5.05 0.02 -3.06
CA GLU A 29 4.08 0.03 -1.97
C GLU A 29 3.66 -1.39 -1.56
N GLY A 30 3.39 -2.27 -2.53
CA GLY A 30 3.06 -3.67 -2.27
C GLY A 30 4.18 -4.40 -1.51
N TYR A 31 5.44 -4.24 -1.95
CA TYR A 31 6.59 -4.87 -1.32
C TYR A 31 6.85 -4.37 0.10
N VAL A 32 6.77 -3.05 0.33
CA VAL A 32 6.99 -2.48 1.66
C VAL A 32 5.84 -2.85 2.60
N ALA A 33 4.59 -2.83 2.11
CA ALA A 33 3.43 -3.23 2.91
C ALA A 33 3.54 -4.70 3.37
N GLU A 34 3.89 -5.61 2.46
CA GLU A 34 4.14 -7.02 2.79
C GLU A 34 5.27 -7.16 3.81
N SER A 35 6.40 -6.49 3.58
CA SER A 35 7.56 -6.52 4.48
C SER A 35 7.20 -6.06 5.90
N VAL A 36 6.40 -4.99 6.02
CA VAL A 36 5.93 -4.47 7.32
C VAL A 36 5.00 -5.46 8.00
N VAL A 37 4.00 -5.99 7.29
CA VAL A 37 3.03 -6.95 7.84
C VAL A 37 3.73 -8.21 8.34
N LEU A 38 4.59 -8.82 7.51
CA LEU A 38 5.32 -10.04 7.88
C LEU A 38 6.26 -9.82 9.07
N ARG A 39 6.90 -8.64 9.15
CA ARG A 39 7.74 -8.29 10.30
C ARG A 39 6.92 -8.23 11.59
N VAL A 40 5.75 -7.58 11.55
CA VAL A 40 4.88 -7.47 12.73
C VAL A 40 4.27 -8.80 13.11
N GLU A 41 3.82 -9.60 12.14
CA GLU A 41 3.34 -10.97 12.38
C GLU A 41 4.40 -11.82 13.09
N LYS A 42 5.65 -11.75 12.63
CA LYS A 42 6.78 -12.42 13.29
C LYS A 42 6.99 -11.93 14.73
N LEU A 43 6.92 -10.62 14.97
CA LEU A 43 7.06 -10.05 16.32
C LEU A 43 5.93 -10.52 17.25
N VAL A 44 4.70 -10.53 16.76
CA VAL A 44 3.53 -11.06 17.49
C VAL A 44 3.73 -12.52 17.84
N GLY A 45 4.26 -13.33 16.92
CA GLY A 45 4.58 -14.74 17.18
C GLY A 45 5.65 -14.95 18.27
N ILE A 46 6.54 -13.97 18.48
CA ILE A 46 7.63 -14.05 19.47
C ILE A 46 7.21 -13.46 20.83
N LYS A 47 6.57 -12.28 20.83
CA LYS A 47 6.31 -11.48 22.04
C LYS A 47 4.84 -11.53 22.49
N GLY A 48 3.95 -12.02 21.65
CA GLY A 48 2.50 -11.96 21.84
C GLY A 48 1.90 -10.64 21.33
N GLU A 49 0.61 -10.69 20.97
CA GLU A 49 -0.12 -9.57 20.36
C GLU A 49 -0.17 -8.32 21.26
N ALA A 50 -0.48 -8.51 22.55
CA ALA A 50 -0.58 -7.41 23.51
C ALA A 50 0.74 -6.62 23.67
N ALA A 51 1.89 -7.28 23.47
CA ALA A 51 3.20 -6.65 23.56
C ALA A 51 3.61 -5.91 22.27
N CYS A 52 2.88 -6.10 21.17
CA CYS A 52 3.21 -5.56 19.85
C CYS A 52 2.17 -4.53 19.36
N GLN A 53 1.35 -3.97 20.26
CA GLN A 53 0.22 -3.12 19.86
C GLN A 53 0.64 -1.89 19.05
N HIS A 54 1.81 -1.30 19.37
CA HIS A 54 2.33 -0.14 18.65
C HIS A 54 2.83 -0.51 17.25
N GLU A 55 3.47 -1.67 17.10
CA GLU A 55 3.91 -2.21 15.82
C GLU A 55 2.72 -2.57 14.93
N ILE A 56 1.67 -3.17 15.51
CA ILE A 56 0.40 -3.43 14.82
C ILE A 56 -0.23 -2.12 14.34
N ASP A 57 -0.28 -1.09 15.19
CA ASP A 57 -0.79 0.21 14.79
C ASP A 57 0.02 0.82 13.65
N MET A 58 1.35 0.76 13.71
CA MET A 58 2.22 1.23 12.63
C MET A 58 1.98 0.47 11.32
N ALA A 59 1.86 -0.86 11.38
CA ALA A 59 1.58 -1.68 10.20
C ALA A 59 0.23 -1.33 9.57
N ARG A 60 -0.82 -1.13 10.37
CA ARG A 60 -2.14 -0.74 9.87
C ARG A 60 -2.14 0.67 9.27
N ILE A 61 -1.43 1.62 9.88
CA ILE A 61 -1.26 2.96 9.33
C ILE A 61 -0.54 2.92 7.98
N PHE A 62 0.55 2.15 7.90
CA PHE A 62 1.32 2.01 6.67
C PHE A 62 0.50 1.35 5.58
N LEU A 63 -0.15 0.22 5.88
CA LEU A 63 -0.97 -0.51 4.94
C LEU A 63 -2.06 0.38 4.33
N HIS A 64 -2.76 1.17 5.13
CA HIS A 64 -3.76 2.10 4.63
C HIS A 64 -3.21 3.12 3.63
N ASN A 65 -2.09 3.76 3.98
CA ASN A 65 -1.46 4.72 3.08
C ASN A 65 -0.97 4.04 1.78
N ALA A 66 -0.46 2.82 1.89
CA ALA A 66 -0.02 2.03 0.74
C ALA A 66 -1.20 1.67 -0.17
N MET A 67 -2.35 1.24 0.39
CA MET A 67 -3.55 0.94 -0.39
C MET A 67 -4.08 2.17 -1.14
N GLU A 68 -4.09 3.34 -0.50
CA GLU A 68 -4.50 4.60 -1.14
C GLU A 68 -3.53 5.03 -2.27
N SER A 69 -2.23 4.82 -2.06
CA SER A 69 -1.19 5.12 -3.06
C SER A 69 -1.29 4.18 -4.25
N ILE A 70 -1.39 2.86 -4.01
CA ILE A 70 -1.63 1.83 -5.04
C ILE A 70 -2.91 2.14 -5.84
N ALA A 71 -3.98 2.54 -5.16
CA ALA A 71 -5.23 2.89 -5.82
C ALA A 71 -5.09 4.14 -6.70
N THR A 72 -4.28 5.12 -6.28
CA THR A 72 -4.03 6.34 -7.05
C THR A 72 -3.19 6.04 -8.29
N SER A 73 -2.00 5.44 -8.13
CA SER A 73 -1.13 5.08 -9.25
C SER A 73 -1.82 4.11 -10.21
N GLY A 74 -2.60 3.16 -9.69
CA GLY A 74 -3.37 2.24 -10.52
C GLY A 74 -4.44 2.92 -11.35
N ARG A 75 -5.12 3.95 -10.82
CA ARG A 75 -6.10 4.75 -11.57
C ARG A 75 -5.43 5.53 -12.68
N GLU A 76 -4.35 6.24 -12.36
CA GLU A 76 -3.61 7.05 -13.33
C GLU A 76 -3.04 6.19 -14.48
N ALA A 77 -2.47 5.03 -14.16
CA ALA A 77 -2.05 4.07 -15.18
C ALA A 77 -3.21 3.63 -16.08
N ILE A 78 -4.37 3.27 -15.51
CA ILE A 78 -5.54 2.85 -16.30
C ILE A 78 -6.03 3.97 -17.21
N TYR A 79 -6.09 5.22 -16.71
CA TYR A 79 -6.51 6.38 -17.49
C TYR A 79 -5.62 6.65 -18.71
N ALA A 80 -4.35 6.28 -18.64
CA ALA A 80 -3.40 6.51 -19.71
C ALA A 80 -3.59 5.57 -20.93
N PHE A 81 -4.27 4.43 -20.77
CA PHE A 81 -4.27 3.40 -21.82
C PHE A 81 -5.60 2.70 -22.11
N ALA A 82 -6.59 2.82 -21.22
CA ALA A 82 -7.92 2.23 -21.39
C ALA A 82 -9.00 3.32 -21.49
N GLU A 83 -10.05 3.04 -22.26
CA GLU A 83 -11.18 3.96 -22.44
C GLU A 83 -12.53 3.21 -22.33
N GLY A 84 -13.63 3.97 -22.28
CA GLY A 84 -14.98 3.41 -22.35
C GLY A 84 -15.27 2.33 -21.30
N ASP A 85 -15.85 1.22 -21.75
CA ASP A 85 -16.27 0.13 -20.87
C ASP A 85 -15.10 -0.70 -20.33
N GLU A 86 -14.01 -0.82 -21.11
CA GLU A 86 -12.78 -1.47 -20.65
C GLU A 86 -12.22 -0.73 -19.43
N MET A 87 -12.08 0.59 -19.52
CA MET A 87 -11.63 1.43 -18.41
C MET A 87 -12.51 1.24 -17.17
N ARG A 88 -13.84 1.30 -17.34
CA ARG A 88 -14.79 1.12 -16.22
C ARG A 88 -14.61 -0.24 -15.54
N MET A 89 -14.44 -1.31 -16.32
CA MET A 89 -14.20 -2.65 -15.78
C MET A 89 -12.89 -2.72 -14.99
N MET A 90 -11.81 -2.15 -15.53
CA MET A 90 -10.52 -2.12 -14.85
C MET A 90 -10.54 -1.32 -13.56
N LEU A 91 -11.21 -0.16 -13.55
CA LEU A 91 -11.36 0.67 -12.35
C LEU A 91 -12.18 -0.01 -11.25
N MET A 92 -13.23 -0.76 -11.62
CA MET A 92 -13.99 -1.58 -10.67
C MET A 92 -13.12 -2.69 -10.08
N GLY A 93 -12.31 -3.35 -10.91
CA GLY A 93 -11.34 -4.35 -10.46
C GLY A 93 -10.32 -3.74 -9.47
N LEU A 94 -9.72 -2.61 -9.84
CA LEU A 94 -8.78 -1.89 -8.97
C LEU A 94 -9.42 -1.54 -7.63
N LYS A 95 -10.60 -0.91 -7.64
CA LYS A 95 -11.34 -0.57 -6.42
C LYS A 95 -11.60 -1.78 -5.53
N ARG A 96 -11.89 -2.95 -6.12
CA ARG A 96 -12.10 -4.19 -5.35
C ARG A 96 -10.81 -4.66 -4.67
N PHE A 97 -9.69 -4.61 -5.38
CA PHE A 97 -8.40 -5.07 -4.85
C PHE A 97 -7.74 -4.07 -3.89
N THR A 98 -8.13 -2.80 -3.96
CA THR A 98 -7.64 -1.77 -3.04
C THR A 98 -8.61 -1.43 -1.91
N LYS A 99 -9.70 -2.19 -1.79
CA LYS A 99 -10.67 -1.99 -0.72
C LYS A 99 -10.11 -2.54 0.59
N GLU A 100 -10.14 -1.70 1.62
CA GLU A 100 -9.85 -2.08 3.00
C GLU A 100 -11.05 -1.85 3.92
N GLU A 101 -11.05 -2.51 5.07
CA GLU A 101 -12.03 -2.26 6.12
C GLU A 101 -11.73 -0.92 6.82
N PRO A 102 -12.74 -0.05 7.04
CA PRO A 102 -12.54 1.23 7.69
C PRO A 102 -11.85 1.07 9.05
N PHE A 103 -10.79 1.85 9.28
CA PHE A 103 -10.16 1.92 10.58
C PHE A 103 -9.85 3.36 10.99
N ASN A 104 -9.82 3.60 12.29
CA ASN A 104 -9.55 4.93 12.83
C ASN A 104 -8.04 5.24 12.83
N VAL A 105 -7.55 5.67 11.67
CA VAL A 105 -6.14 6.00 11.45
C VAL A 105 -5.66 7.09 12.40
N LYS A 106 -6.53 8.05 12.75
CA LYS A 106 -6.21 9.16 13.66
C LYS A 106 -5.83 8.65 15.05
N GLU A 107 -6.62 7.75 15.62
CA GLU A 107 -6.34 7.21 16.95
C GLU A 107 -5.11 6.28 16.95
N ALA A 108 -4.91 5.49 15.89
CA ALA A 108 -3.69 4.69 15.73
C ALA A 108 -2.45 5.59 15.68
N ARG A 109 -2.47 6.66 14.88
CA ARG A 109 -1.38 7.65 14.79
C ARG A 109 -1.10 8.30 16.13
N ARG A 110 -2.14 8.65 16.91
CA ARG A 110 -1.98 9.22 18.26
C ARG A 110 -1.33 8.26 19.25
N ARG A 111 -1.71 6.97 19.24
CA ARG A 111 -1.08 5.96 20.11
C ARG A 111 0.42 5.80 19.83
N VAL A 112 0.78 5.70 18.54
CA VAL A 112 2.20 5.63 18.12
C VAL A 112 2.94 6.91 18.50
N ALA A 113 2.37 8.09 18.22
CA ALA A 113 2.99 9.38 18.52
C ALA A 113 3.23 9.55 20.04
N ASN A 114 2.24 9.24 20.87
CA ASN A 114 2.38 9.33 22.33
C ASN A 114 3.50 8.43 22.85
N TYR A 115 3.61 7.21 22.33
CA TYR A 115 4.67 6.27 22.71
C TYR A 115 6.06 6.79 22.31
N VAL A 116 6.21 7.30 21.09
CA VAL A 116 7.47 7.89 20.61
C VAL A 116 7.85 9.13 21.41
N ILE A 117 6.89 10.00 21.74
CA ILE A 117 7.12 11.20 22.57
C ILE A 117 7.57 10.81 23.98
N GLU A 118 6.93 9.82 24.60
CA GLU A 118 7.29 9.34 25.94
C GLU A 118 8.73 8.80 25.97
N LYS A 119 9.15 8.08 24.92
CA LYS A 119 10.51 7.51 24.82
C LYS A 119 11.56 8.51 24.33
N ASN A 120 11.14 9.57 23.63
CA ASN A 120 12.01 10.58 23.02
C ASN A 120 13.11 9.99 22.13
N GLU A 121 12.84 8.83 21.52
CA GLU A 121 13.69 8.13 20.56
C GLU A 121 12.79 7.36 19.57
N TYR A 122 13.37 6.60 18.64
CA TYR A 122 12.62 5.60 17.87
C TYR A 122 12.71 4.23 18.58
N PRO A 123 11.69 3.83 19.38
CA PRO A 123 11.81 2.73 20.35
C PRO A 123 11.67 1.31 19.77
N PHE A 124 11.64 1.16 18.45
CA PHE A 124 11.28 -0.09 17.76
C PHE A 124 12.46 -0.87 17.17
N VAL A 125 13.69 -0.50 17.53
CA VAL A 125 14.95 -1.08 16.99
C VAL A 125 15.72 -1.94 18.00
N LYS A 126 15.08 -2.37 19.10
CA LYS A 126 15.72 -3.16 20.16
C LYS A 126 15.04 -4.51 20.34
#